data_AF-A0A1G4ARK9-F1
#
_entry.id   AF-A0A1G4ARK9-F1
#
_cell.length_a   1.000
_cell.length_b   1.000
_cell.length_c   1.000
_cell.angle_alpha   90.00
_cell.angle_beta   90.00
_cell.angle_gamma   90.00
#
_symmetry.space_group_name_H-M   'P 1'
#
loop_
_entity.id
_entity.type
_entity.pdbx_description
1 polymer ?
#
loop_
_entity_poly.entity_id
_entity_poly.type
_entity_poly.pdbx_seq_one_letter_code
_entity_poly.pdbx_strand_id
1 'polypeptide(L)'
;MTQLLSRDRENNGGLIPLEQLRHAPAFELRGGKVLYHVGRASDSEPNSACGLFCCSTYMENDEVIKQDLSRVGGVLTTAILGKEKSHLCGMLMTTGREVLQYAFEPTYWLKSIGDSDQVDQDVCTYADENADSDSDSDSDSATDISALPCPTVSVTALAIDWQPVEIVATNFLHAWTRQETSAPAMCEYTLMKPRSWPQLENKFTIPGTSGQSQTIDSYCADDELTAGPLSIVMDGSTLLRASLVSREIYWTLPTNTTIRIRKIELKTPLAHGTNGLWLVRGTSFCGMVVARVPECPIAYIITAEQIINGMAMSDLRPVGVERSRKDESVEMSMERNEGRSG
;
A
#
# COMPACT_ATOMS: atom_id res chain seq x y z
N MET A 1 27.25 -11.75 -3.72
CA MET A 1 26.76 -11.47 -5.08
C MET A 1 25.72 -10.37 -4.94
N THR A 2 26.20 -9.14 -4.73
CA THR A 2 25.39 -7.98 -4.30
C THR A 2 25.88 -6.76 -5.08
N GLN A 3 25.65 -6.79 -6.39
CA GLN A 3 25.88 -5.67 -7.29
C GLN A 3 24.86 -5.78 -8.41
N LEU A 4 23.72 -5.12 -8.22
CA LEU A 4 22.80 -4.65 -9.26
C LEU A 4 21.79 -3.76 -8.52
N LEU A 5 21.45 -2.61 -9.11
CA LEU A 5 20.62 -1.50 -8.57
C LEU A 5 21.35 -0.31 -7.92
N SER A 6 22.50 0.12 -8.45
CA SER A 6 22.99 1.49 -8.17
C SER A 6 23.61 2.22 -9.37
N ARG A 7 23.31 1.79 -10.61
CA ARG A 7 23.75 2.47 -11.83
C ARG A 7 22.62 2.54 -12.83
N ASP A 8 21.68 3.44 -12.58
CA ASP A 8 20.81 4.06 -13.58
C ASP A 8 20.59 5.54 -13.21
N ARG A 9 21.70 6.27 -13.01
CA ARG A 9 21.69 7.73 -12.86
C ARG A 9 21.66 8.47 -14.22
N GLU A 10 21.60 7.75 -15.34
CA GLU A 10 21.69 8.33 -16.69
C GLU A 10 20.40 8.23 -17.53
N ASN A 11 19.35 7.56 -17.04
CA ASN A 11 18.02 7.73 -17.61
C ASN A 11 17.23 8.72 -16.76
N ASN A 12 17.28 10.01 -17.14
CA ASN A 12 16.41 11.09 -16.64
C ASN A 12 14.89 10.86 -16.90
N GLY A 13 14.48 9.65 -17.26
CA GLY A 13 13.09 9.25 -17.44
C GLY A 13 12.49 8.75 -16.14
N GLY A 14 12.30 9.64 -15.16
CA GLY A 14 11.43 9.35 -14.02
C GLY A 14 10.03 8.95 -14.49
N LEU A 15 9.28 8.20 -13.67
CA LEU A 15 7.88 7.85 -13.93
C LEU A 15 7.02 9.09 -14.20
N ILE A 16 7.32 10.19 -13.48
CA ILE A 16 6.65 11.48 -13.62
C ILE A 16 7.71 12.55 -13.86
N PRO A 17 7.61 13.33 -14.95
CA PRO A 17 8.51 14.43 -15.22
C PRO A 17 8.52 15.49 -14.10
N LEU A 18 9.68 16.08 -13.84
CA LEU A 18 9.87 17.06 -12.77
C LEU A 18 8.91 18.25 -12.87
N GLU A 19 8.55 18.66 -14.09
CA GLU A 19 7.63 19.77 -14.34
C GLU A 19 6.24 19.52 -13.75
N GLN A 20 5.76 18.27 -13.77
CA GLN A 20 4.47 17.90 -13.20
C GLN A 20 4.50 17.86 -11.67
N LEU A 21 5.67 17.56 -11.08
CA LEU A 21 5.84 17.44 -9.63
C LEU A 21 5.83 18.78 -8.89
N ARG A 22 6.35 19.86 -9.51
CA ARG A 22 6.59 21.16 -8.83
C ARG A 22 5.34 21.83 -8.25
N HIS A 23 4.15 21.46 -8.72
CA HIS A 23 2.88 22.05 -8.29
C HIS A 23 2.02 21.10 -7.45
N ALA A 24 2.51 19.88 -7.22
CA ALA A 24 1.82 18.90 -6.41
C ALA A 24 1.93 19.26 -4.92
N PRO A 25 0.88 18.98 -4.12
CA PRO A 25 0.97 19.13 -2.69
C PRO A 25 2.03 18.17 -2.16
N ALA A 26 2.93 18.69 -1.32
CA ALA A 26 4.05 17.95 -0.79
C ALA A 26 3.97 17.89 0.74
N PHE A 27 4.46 16.79 1.27
CA PHE A 27 4.67 16.55 2.68
C PHE A 27 6.17 16.68 2.98
N GLU A 28 6.54 17.49 3.97
CA GLU A 28 7.95 17.65 4.36
C GLU A 28 8.42 16.50 5.27
N LEU A 29 9.46 15.79 4.85
CA LEU A 29 10.08 14.68 5.59
C LEU A 29 11.61 14.85 5.57
N ARG A 30 12.22 15.04 6.75
CA ARG A 30 13.69 15.11 6.92
C ARG A 30 14.39 16.16 6.03
N GLY A 31 13.70 17.25 5.70
CA GLY A 31 14.22 18.31 4.82
C GLY A 31 14.04 18.03 3.33
N GLY A 32 13.43 16.90 2.98
CA GLY A 32 12.93 16.60 1.64
C GLY A 32 11.40 16.65 1.56
N LYS A 33 10.88 16.56 0.35
CA LYS A 33 9.46 16.60 0.02
C LYS A 33 8.98 15.23 -0.47
N VAL A 34 7.89 14.75 0.10
CA VAL A 34 7.17 13.55 -0.33
C VAL A 34 5.92 13.96 -1.08
N LEU A 35 5.74 13.43 -2.28
CA LEU A 35 4.59 13.72 -3.14
C LEU A 35 3.95 12.42 -3.61
N TYR A 36 2.63 12.44 -3.79
CA TYR A 36 1.87 11.33 -4.35
C TYR A 36 1.10 11.77 -5.58
N HIS A 37 1.13 10.91 -6.59
CA HIS A 37 0.33 11.04 -7.80
C HIS A 37 -0.39 9.73 -8.06
N VAL A 38 -1.65 9.80 -8.45
CA VAL A 38 -2.43 8.63 -8.80
C VAL A 38 -2.75 8.68 -10.28
N GLY A 39 -2.55 7.56 -10.96
CA GLY A 39 -2.89 7.40 -12.36
C GLY A 39 -4.40 7.41 -12.53
N ARG A 40 -4.89 8.26 -13.43
CA ARG A 40 -6.32 8.33 -13.75
C ARG A 40 -6.71 7.12 -14.61
N ALA A 41 -7.78 6.43 -14.21
CA ALA A 41 -8.41 5.44 -15.07
C ALA A 41 -8.98 6.12 -16.31
N SER A 42 -8.91 5.46 -17.47
CA SER A 42 -9.55 5.99 -18.68
C SER A 42 -11.04 6.23 -18.43
N ASP A 43 -11.63 7.26 -19.06
CA ASP A 43 -13.06 7.57 -18.88
C ASP A 43 -13.99 6.41 -19.32
N SER A 44 -13.45 5.39 -20.01
CA SER A 44 -14.13 4.16 -20.45
C SER A 44 -14.09 3.00 -19.44
N GLU A 45 -13.27 3.07 -18.40
CA GLU A 45 -13.13 1.98 -17.43
C GLU A 45 -14.13 2.08 -16.27
N PRO A 46 -14.47 0.94 -15.63
CA PRO A 46 -15.30 0.96 -14.43
C PRO A 46 -14.64 1.89 -13.40
N ASN A 47 -15.45 2.80 -12.84
CA ASN A 47 -15.03 3.86 -11.92
C ASN A 47 -14.59 3.30 -10.55
N SER A 48 -13.55 2.46 -10.54
CA SER A 48 -13.03 1.77 -9.37
C SER A 48 -11.74 2.41 -8.90
N ALA A 49 -11.65 2.68 -7.59
CA ALA A 49 -10.42 3.08 -6.93
C ALA A 49 -9.42 1.93 -6.80
N CYS A 50 -9.91 0.68 -6.81
CA CYS A 50 -9.08 -0.49 -6.55
C CYS A 50 -8.11 -0.71 -7.69
N GLY A 51 -6.82 -0.79 -7.37
CA GLY A 51 -5.78 -1.10 -8.34
C GLY A 51 -5.25 0.09 -9.12
N LEU A 52 -5.72 1.32 -8.87
CA LEU A 52 -5.16 2.49 -9.56
C LEU A 52 -3.67 2.61 -9.28
N PHE A 53 -2.88 2.99 -10.29
CA PHE A 53 -1.46 3.22 -10.10
C PHE A 53 -1.22 4.40 -9.16
N CYS A 54 -0.26 4.24 -8.26
CA CYS A 54 0.10 5.27 -7.31
C CYS A 54 1.61 5.46 -7.34
N CYS A 55 2.08 6.60 -7.82
CA CYS A 55 3.48 6.96 -7.82
C CYS A 55 3.77 7.81 -6.59
N SER A 56 4.71 7.34 -5.79
CA SER A 56 5.25 8.09 -4.67
C SER A 56 6.61 8.66 -5.08
N THR A 57 6.85 9.92 -4.75
CA THR A 57 8.07 10.64 -5.14
C THR A 57 8.70 11.27 -3.92
N TYR A 58 10.02 11.09 -3.76
CA TYR A 58 10.82 11.80 -2.78
C TYR A 58 11.76 12.78 -3.49
N MET A 59 11.74 14.04 -3.06
CA MET A 59 12.54 15.13 -3.63
C MET A 59 13.39 15.80 -2.56
N GLU A 60 14.60 16.21 -2.90
CA GLU A 60 15.47 17.05 -2.07
C GLU A 60 16.07 18.14 -2.95
N ASN A 61 16.13 19.38 -2.45
CA ASN A 61 16.67 20.53 -3.20
C ASN A 61 16.06 20.68 -4.61
N ASP A 62 14.76 20.42 -4.74
CA ASP A 62 13.99 20.41 -5.99
C ASP A 62 14.47 19.41 -7.07
N GLU A 63 15.26 18.41 -6.68
CA GLU A 63 15.64 17.27 -7.51
C GLU A 63 14.84 16.02 -7.14
N VAL A 64 14.45 15.23 -8.15
CA VAL A 64 13.83 13.93 -7.91
C VAL A 64 14.91 12.95 -7.48
N ILE A 65 14.82 12.52 -6.24
CA ILE A 65 15.77 11.57 -5.67
C ILE A 65 15.30 10.13 -5.93
N LYS A 66 13.99 9.89 -5.78
CA LYS A 66 13.39 8.58 -6.02
C LYS A 66 11.93 8.68 -6.43
N GLN A 67 11.53 7.77 -7.31
CA GLN A 67 10.13 7.48 -7.59
C GLN A 67 9.91 5.99 -7.47
N ASP A 68 8.80 5.62 -6.84
CA ASP A 68 8.38 4.24 -6.71
C ASP A 68 6.90 4.10 -7.05
N LEU A 69 6.61 2.98 -7.70
CA LEU A 69 5.26 2.60 -8.07
C LEU A 69 4.64 1.72 -6.97
N SER A 70 3.39 2.00 -6.66
CA SER A 70 2.49 1.26 -5.76
C SER A 70 1.07 1.30 -6.35
N ARG A 71 0.08 0.85 -5.58
CA ARG A 71 -1.33 0.82 -5.97
C ARG A 71 -2.20 1.48 -4.92
N VAL A 72 -3.23 2.18 -5.37
CA VAL A 72 -4.36 2.50 -4.50
C VAL A 72 -5.16 1.22 -4.31
N GLY A 73 -5.35 0.83 -3.06
CA GLY A 73 -6.11 -0.36 -2.74
C GLY A 73 -7.61 -0.14 -2.86
N GLY A 74 -8.07 1.07 -2.53
CA GLY A 74 -9.46 1.49 -2.64
C GLY A 74 -9.70 2.86 -2.03
N VAL A 75 -10.96 3.25 -1.99
CA VAL A 75 -11.49 4.44 -1.32
C VAL A 75 -12.15 4.04 0.01
N LEU A 76 -11.93 4.82 1.06
CA LEU A 76 -12.58 4.58 2.33
C LEU A 76 -14.06 4.98 2.28
N THR A 77 -14.93 4.12 2.77
CA THR A 77 -16.39 4.33 2.80
C THR A 77 -16.92 4.27 4.23
N THR A 78 -18.11 4.81 4.47
CA THR A 78 -18.78 4.72 5.79
C THR A 78 -19.07 3.28 6.17
N ALA A 79 -19.21 2.39 5.20
CA ALA A 79 -19.51 0.99 5.42
C ALA A 79 -18.28 0.22 5.91
N ILE A 80 -17.07 0.58 5.43
CA ILE A 80 -15.80 0.06 5.92
C ILE A 80 -15.42 0.69 7.27
N LEU A 81 -15.60 2.00 7.41
CA LEU A 81 -15.08 2.76 8.56
C LEU A 81 -16.03 2.85 9.76
N GLY A 82 -17.32 2.60 9.56
CA GLY A 82 -18.37 2.94 10.51
C GLY A 82 -18.66 4.45 10.58
N LYS A 83 -19.66 4.82 11.39
CA LYS A 83 -20.13 6.22 11.50
C LYS A 83 -19.12 7.14 12.19
N GLU A 84 -18.34 6.63 13.14
CA GLU A 84 -17.42 7.43 13.95
C GLU A 84 -16.27 8.03 13.12
N LYS A 85 -15.91 7.37 12.02
CA LYS A 85 -14.79 7.75 11.14
C LYS A 85 -15.28 8.29 9.79
N SER A 86 -16.54 8.74 9.70
CA SER A 86 -17.12 9.20 8.43
C SER A 86 -16.42 10.40 7.80
N HIS A 87 -15.64 11.16 8.59
CA HIS A 87 -14.83 12.28 8.11
C HIS A 87 -13.65 11.84 7.21
N LEU A 88 -13.31 10.53 7.20
CA LEU A 88 -12.30 9.94 6.32
C LEU A 88 -12.90 9.32 5.05
N CYS A 89 -14.22 9.34 4.89
CA CYS A 89 -14.85 8.82 3.70
C CYS A 89 -14.46 9.60 2.45
N GLY A 90 -14.25 8.88 1.35
CA GLY A 90 -13.79 9.44 0.08
C GLY A 90 -12.26 9.56 -0.02
N MET A 91 -11.50 9.23 1.02
CA MET A 91 -10.04 9.19 0.94
C MET A 91 -9.56 7.92 0.25
N LEU A 92 -8.59 8.07 -0.65
CA LEU A 92 -7.86 6.95 -1.26
C LEU A 92 -6.85 6.40 -0.26
N MET A 93 -6.67 5.09 -0.26
CA MET A 93 -5.74 4.41 0.63
C MET A 93 -4.68 3.63 -0.15
N THR A 94 -3.42 3.82 0.24
CA THR A 94 -2.26 3.06 -0.24
C THR A 94 -1.32 2.75 0.93
N THR A 95 -0.22 2.05 0.67
CA THR A 95 0.88 1.88 1.62
C THR A 95 1.80 3.12 1.63
N GLY A 96 2.48 3.35 2.76
CA GLY A 96 3.54 4.35 2.87
C GLY A 96 4.93 3.86 2.46
N ARG A 97 5.12 2.54 2.30
CA ARG A 97 6.41 1.85 2.39
C ARG A 97 7.52 2.41 1.51
N GLU A 98 7.21 2.68 0.26
CA GLU A 98 8.21 2.84 -0.79
C GLU A 98 9.06 4.09 -0.56
N VAL A 99 8.40 5.19 -0.19
CA VAL A 99 9.05 6.45 0.20
C VAL A 99 9.89 6.25 1.46
N LEU A 100 9.42 5.41 2.39
CA LEU A 100 10.07 5.17 3.67
C LEU A 100 11.36 4.37 3.52
N GLN A 101 11.41 3.40 2.61
CA GLN A 101 12.65 2.66 2.38
C GLN A 101 13.81 3.57 1.94
N TYR A 102 13.51 4.77 1.43
CA TYR A 102 14.53 5.73 1.02
C TYR A 102 14.82 6.79 2.08
N ALA A 103 13.79 7.40 2.66
CA ALA A 103 13.97 8.39 3.74
C ALA A 103 14.69 7.80 4.97
N PHE A 104 14.70 6.47 5.08
CA PHE A 104 15.32 5.70 6.16
C PHE A 104 16.25 4.64 5.56
N GLU A 105 17.49 4.55 6.05
CA GLU A 105 18.57 3.73 5.46
C GLU A 105 18.09 2.34 4.94
N PRO A 106 18.33 2.01 3.65
CA PRO A 106 17.73 0.83 2.98
C PRO A 106 18.06 -0.53 3.60
N THR A 107 19.11 -0.63 4.42
CA THR A 107 19.79 -1.87 4.80
C THR A 107 19.06 -2.72 5.85
N TYR A 108 18.05 -2.18 6.53
CA TYR A 108 17.41 -2.86 7.67
C TYR A 108 16.12 -3.62 7.34
N TRP A 109 15.42 -3.26 6.26
CA TRP A 109 14.02 -3.64 6.08
C TRP A 109 13.77 -5.11 5.72
N LEU A 110 14.68 -5.75 4.99
CA LEU A 110 14.57 -7.16 4.59
C LEU A 110 15.23 -8.13 5.57
N LYS A 111 16.22 -7.66 6.34
CA LYS A 111 16.90 -8.50 7.34
C LYS A 111 16.00 -8.82 8.53
N SER A 112 15.06 -7.95 8.86
CA SER A 112 14.21 -8.09 10.05
C SER A 112 13.05 -9.06 9.92
N ILE A 113 12.76 -9.57 8.72
CA ILE A 113 11.70 -10.57 8.49
C ILE A 113 12.23 -12.01 8.65
N GLY A 114 13.56 -12.22 8.72
CA GLY A 114 14.17 -13.54 8.44
C GLY A 114 15.03 -14.20 9.51
N ASP A 115 15.26 -13.63 10.70
CA ASP A 115 16.24 -14.23 11.65
C ASP A 115 15.64 -15.11 12.75
N SER A 116 14.33 -15.11 12.98
CA SER A 116 13.71 -15.95 14.04
C SER A 116 12.93 -17.15 13.52
N ASP A 117 12.58 -17.14 12.24
CA ASP A 117 11.86 -18.24 11.60
C ASP A 117 12.83 -18.86 10.60
N GLN A 118 13.31 -20.07 10.91
CA GLN A 118 13.77 -20.96 9.85
C GLN A 118 12.62 -21.00 8.84
N VAL A 119 12.80 -20.29 7.73
CA VAL A 119 11.99 -20.50 6.54
C VAL A 119 12.11 -21.99 6.29
N ASP A 120 11.01 -22.73 6.47
CA ASP A 120 10.94 -24.12 6.02
C ASP A 120 11.43 -24.12 4.58
N GLN A 121 12.70 -24.50 4.40
CA GLN A 121 13.42 -24.46 3.13
C GLN A 121 12.84 -25.47 2.12
N ASP A 122 11.80 -26.20 2.51
CA ASP A 122 11.14 -27.24 1.74
C ASP A 122 10.25 -26.72 0.60
N VAL A 123 10.03 -25.41 0.44
CA VAL A 123 9.05 -24.89 -0.55
C VAL A 123 9.70 -24.25 -1.80
N CYS A 124 11.02 -24.15 -1.90
CA CYS A 124 11.68 -23.53 -3.07
C CYS A 124 12.67 -24.45 -3.82
N THR A 125 12.58 -25.76 -3.64
CA THR A 125 13.25 -26.71 -4.54
C THR A 125 12.39 -26.85 -5.79
N TYR A 126 12.66 -26.02 -6.80
CA TYR A 126 12.19 -26.33 -8.15
C TYR A 126 12.73 -27.71 -8.51
N ALA A 127 11.82 -28.66 -8.73
CA ALA A 127 12.13 -29.98 -9.21
C ALA A 127 12.77 -29.84 -10.60
N ASP A 128 14.09 -29.88 -10.63
CA ASP A 128 14.86 -30.11 -11.86
C ASP A 128 14.77 -31.63 -12.14
N GLU A 129 13.58 -32.08 -12.54
CA GLU A 129 13.34 -33.45 -12.98
C GLU A 129 13.87 -33.61 -14.41
N ASN A 130 15.19 -33.76 -14.52
CA ASN A 130 15.79 -34.51 -15.62
C ASN A 130 15.59 -36.01 -15.33
N ALA A 131 14.41 -36.51 -15.61
CA ALA A 131 14.12 -37.94 -15.65
C ALA A 131 13.72 -38.31 -17.07
N ASP A 132 14.71 -38.68 -17.88
CA ASP A 132 14.50 -39.39 -19.14
C ASP A 132 13.76 -40.70 -18.85
N SER A 133 12.49 -40.76 -19.23
CA SER A 133 11.70 -41.98 -19.18
C SER A 133 10.82 -42.05 -20.43
N ASP A 134 11.34 -42.71 -21.45
CA ASP A 134 10.60 -43.15 -22.63
C ASP A 134 9.46 -44.10 -22.20
N SER A 135 8.22 -43.63 -22.26
CA SER A 135 7.05 -44.50 -22.15
C SER A 135 5.94 -44.00 -23.07
N ASP A 136 5.77 -44.72 -24.18
CA ASP A 136 4.63 -44.60 -25.08
C ASP A 136 3.35 -45.03 -24.35
N SER A 137 2.40 -44.11 -24.18
CA SER A 137 1.03 -44.43 -23.81
C SER A 137 0.06 -43.40 -24.37
N ASP A 138 -0.66 -43.85 -25.40
CA ASP A 138 -1.82 -43.18 -25.99
C ASP A 138 -2.99 -43.17 -24.98
N SER A 139 -3.35 -42.03 -24.41
CA SER A 139 -4.65 -41.86 -23.75
C SER A 139 -5.09 -40.40 -23.58
N ASP A 140 -6.10 -40.02 -24.36
CA ASP A 140 -7.22 -39.11 -24.13
C ASP A 140 -7.03 -37.79 -23.35
N SER A 141 -6.94 -36.72 -24.15
CA SER A 141 -7.49 -35.38 -23.99
C SER A 141 -8.02 -34.97 -22.60
N ALA A 142 -7.12 -34.52 -21.73
CA ALA A 142 -7.43 -33.53 -20.71
C ALA A 142 -6.96 -32.16 -21.21
N THR A 143 -7.88 -31.19 -21.25
CA THR A 143 -7.59 -29.80 -21.61
C THR A 143 -6.52 -29.23 -20.69
N ASP A 144 -5.34 -29.10 -21.25
CA ASP A 144 -4.17 -28.47 -20.67
C ASP A 144 -4.49 -26.99 -20.39
N ILE A 145 -4.76 -26.66 -19.13
CA ILE A 145 -4.87 -25.27 -18.68
C ILE A 145 -3.43 -24.78 -18.57
N SER A 146 -2.89 -24.40 -19.74
CA SER A 146 -1.63 -23.69 -19.90
C SER A 146 -1.49 -22.66 -18.78
N ALA A 147 -0.45 -22.83 -17.97
CA ALA A 147 -0.06 -21.86 -16.96
C ALA A 147 0.23 -20.53 -17.67
N LEU A 148 -0.77 -19.63 -17.68
CA LEU A 148 -0.62 -18.33 -18.27
C LEU A 148 0.57 -17.63 -17.61
N PRO A 149 1.53 -17.09 -18.40
CA PRO A 149 2.65 -16.35 -17.85
C PRO A 149 2.13 -15.22 -16.96
N CYS A 150 2.79 -15.01 -15.83
CA CYS A 150 2.48 -13.91 -14.92
C CYS A 150 2.40 -12.62 -15.76
N PRO A 151 1.30 -11.84 -15.70
CA PRO A 151 1.21 -10.63 -16.49
C PRO A 151 2.34 -9.71 -16.05
N THR A 152 3.42 -9.69 -16.84
CA THR A 152 4.45 -8.68 -16.72
C THR A 152 3.75 -7.38 -17.04
N VAL A 153 3.51 -6.59 -16.01
CA VAL A 153 2.95 -5.25 -16.11
C VAL A 153 4.04 -4.40 -16.78
N SER A 154 4.19 -4.56 -18.10
CA SER A 154 4.95 -3.68 -18.98
C SER A 154 4.12 -2.41 -19.14
N VAL A 155 3.96 -1.69 -18.04
CA VAL A 155 3.38 -0.36 -18.06
C VAL A 155 4.45 0.54 -18.63
N THR A 156 4.25 0.95 -19.87
CA THR A 156 4.81 2.19 -20.37
C THR A 156 4.22 3.31 -19.53
N ALA A 157 4.85 3.58 -18.37
CA ALA A 157 4.42 4.59 -17.38
C ALA A 157 4.23 5.98 -18.00
N LEU A 158 4.82 6.20 -19.17
CA LEU A 158 4.70 7.39 -20.00
C LEU A 158 3.28 7.65 -20.55
N ALA A 159 2.37 6.68 -20.54
CA ALA A 159 1.00 6.85 -21.04
C ALA A 159 -0.04 7.08 -19.93
N ILE A 160 0.37 7.12 -18.66
CA ILE A 160 -0.55 7.33 -17.53
C ILE A 160 -0.77 8.84 -17.34
N ASP A 161 -2.04 9.25 -17.27
CA ASP A 161 -2.41 10.60 -16.83
C ASP A 161 -2.28 10.68 -15.31
N TRP A 162 -1.15 11.21 -14.85
CA TRP A 162 -0.83 11.33 -13.44
C TRP A 162 -1.50 12.56 -12.82
N GLN A 163 -2.28 12.34 -11.77
CA GLN A 163 -2.98 13.39 -11.06
C GLN A 163 -2.42 13.56 -9.64
N PRO A 164 -2.03 14.78 -9.23
CA PRO A 164 -1.52 15.01 -7.89
C PRO A 164 -2.62 14.84 -6.85
N VAL A 165 -2.29 14.22 -5.72
CA VAL A 165 -3.21 14.02 -4.59
C VAL A 165 -2.63 14.56 -3.30
N GLU A 166 -3.49 15.12 -2.44
CA GLU A 166 -3.07 15.67 -1.16
C GLU A 166 -2.95 14.56 -0.12
N ILE A 167 -1.82 14.49 0.57
CA ILE A 167 -1.64 13.56 1.70
C ILE A 167 -2.39 14.14 2.89
N VAL A 168 -3.43 13.43 3.35
CA VAL A 168 -4.20 13.85 4.53
C VAL A 168 -3.58 13.27 5.79
N ALA A 169 -3.15 12.01 5.73
CA ALA A 169 -2.61 11.31 6.88
C ALA A 169 -1.73 10.15 6.49
N THR A 170 -0.79 9.83 7.37
CA THR A 170 -0.04 8.58 7.34
C THR A 170 0.32 8.21 8.77
N ASN A 171 0.05 6.95 9.15
CA ASN A 171 0.28 6.50 10.53
C ASN A 171 1.76 6.22 10.83
N PHE A 172 2.57 6.05 9.79
CA PHE A 172 3.98 5.70 9.97
C PHE A 172 4.79 6.77 10.74
N LEU A 173 4.44 8.05 10.58
CA LEU A 173 5.16 9.16 11.20
C LEU A 173 4.97 9.23 12.72
N HIS A 174 3.85 8.74 13.22
CA HIS A 174 3.55 8.77 14.66
C HIS A 174 4.54 7.91 15.45
N ALA A 175 5.03 6.85 14.84
CA ALA A 175 5.99 5.90 15.40
C ALA A 175 7.39 6.46 15.64
N TRP A 176 7.84 7.31 14.71
CA TRP A 176 9.24 7.72 14.66
C TRP A 176 9.44 9.13 15.23
N THR A 177 8.38 9.96 15.24
CA THR A 177 8.45 11.35 15.70
C THR A 177 8.17 11.53 17.20
N ARG A 178 7.58 10.55 17.89
CA ARG A 178 7.28 10.64 19.33
C ARG A 178 7.95 9.54 20.15
N GLN A 179 8.64 9.97 21.19
CA GLN A 179 9.39 9.15 22.14
C GLN A 179 8.53 8.60 23.29
N GLU A 180 7.19 8.66 23.20
CA GLU A 180 6.30 8.43 24.35
C GLU A 180 5.58 7.08 24.34
N THR A 181 6.12 6.21 25.20
CA THR A 181 5.68 5.03 25.98
C THR A 181 4.28 4.39 25.91
N SER A 182 3.30 4.86 25.15
CA SER A 182 2.03 4.13 24.95
C SER A 182 1.71 4.04 23.46
N ALA A 183 2.54 3.32 22.73
CA ALA A 183 2.45 3.27 21.28
C ALA A 183 1.10 2.66 20.85
N PRO A 184 0.26 3.38 20.09
CA PRO A 184 -0.88 2.78 19.41
C PRO A 184 -0.44 1.59 18.55
N ALA A 185 -1.37 0.69 18.26
CA ALA A 185 -1.18 -0.40 17.31
C ALA A 185 -0.61 0.17 16.00
N MET A 186 0.66 -0.16 15.75
CA MET A 186 1.42 0.34 14.64
C MET A 186 0.91 -0.25 13.34
N CYS A 187 0.59 0.61 12.38
CA CYS A 187 0.08 0.21 11.09
C CYS A 187 0.63 1.09 9.97
N GLU A 188 0.81 0.51 8.78
CA GLU A 188 1.29 1.19 7.60
C GLU A 188 0.12 1.51 6.64
N TYR A 189 -0.13 2.80 6.46
CA TYR A 189 -1.01 3.32 5.41
C TYR A 189 -0.69 4.78 5.10
N THR A 190 -1.13 5.22 3.93
CA THR A 190 -1.19 6.62 3.53
C THR A 190 -2.59 6.92 2.99
N LEU A 191 -3.22 7.95 3.54
CA LEU A 191 -4.52 8.46 3.12
C LEU A 191 -4.34 9.70 2.27
N MET A 192 -5.01 9.70 1.12
CA MET A 192 -4.88 10.74 0.12
C MET A 192 -6.25 11.27 -0.27
N LYS A 193 -6.34 12.57 -0.46
CA LYS A 193 -7.54 13.24 -0.96
C LYS A 193 -7.32 13.64 -2.42
N PRO A 194 -8.10 13.09 -3.36
CA PRO A 194 -8.06 13.55 -4.74
C PRO A 194 -8.67 14.96 -4.83
N ARG A 195 -8.07 15.84 -5.66
CA ARG A 195 -8.56 17.22 -5.83
C ARG A 195 -9.87 17.30 -6.62
N SER A 196 -10.00 16.49 -7.66
CA SER A 196 -11.09 16.61 -8.63
C SER A 196 -11.30 15.32 -9.40
N TRP A 197 -11.80 14.28 -8.72
CA TRP A 197 -12.05 12.98 -9.33
C TRP A 197 -13.55 12.67 -9.36
N PRO A 198 -14.03 11.92 -10.36
CA PRO A 198 -15.38 11.37 -10.30
C PRO A 198 -15.54 10.51 -9.04
N GLN A 199 -16.79 10.25 -8.65
CA GLN A 199 -17.08 9.46 -7.45
C GLN A 199 -16.59 8.02 -7.63
N LEU A 200 -15.34 7.76 -7.23
CA LEU A 200 -14.76 6.42 -7.26
C LEU A 200 -15.45 5.51 -6.25
N GLU A 201 -15.51 4.24 -6.59
CA GLU A 201 -16.07 3.19 -5.75
C GLU A 201 -15.07 2.05 -5.61
N ASN A 202 -15.33 1.12 -4.69
CA ASN A 202 -14.50 -0.08 -4.55
C ASN A 202 -15.11 -1.23 -5.33
N LYS A 203 -15.07 -1.16 -6.66
CA LYS A 203 -15.71 -2.16 -7.52
C LYS A 203 -14.72 -3.14 -8.11
N PHE A 204 -15.14 -4.38 -8.23
CA PHE A 204 -14.41 -5.40 -8.98
C PHE A 204 -15.39 -6.35 -9.68
N THR A 205 -14.91 -7.10 -10.67
CA THR A 205 -15.72 -8.07 -11.41
C THR A 205 -15.19 -9.46 -11.13
N ILE A 206 -16.08 -10.43 -10.87
CA ILE A 206 -15.66 -11.81 -10.66
C ILE A 206 -15.41 -12.47 -12.03
N PRO A 207 -14.21 -13.03 -12.27
CA PRO A 207 -13.92 -13.75 -13.50
C PRO A 207 -14.92 -14.88 -13.76
N GLY A 208 -15.44 -14.96 -14.99
CA GLY A 208 -16.40 -16.00 -15.39
C GLY A 208 -17.87 -15.72 -15.01
N THR A 209 -18.15 -14.63 -14.30
CA THR A 209 -19.52 -14.12 -14.19
C THR A 209 -19.82 -13.23 -15.40
N SER A 210 -21.11 -13.04 -15.76
CA SER A 210 -21.57 -12.26 -16.91
C SER A 210 -21.36 -10.75 -16.76
N GLY A 211 -20.16 -10.32 -16.33
CA GLY A 211 -19.83 -8.94 -16.02
C GLY A 211 -20.47 -8.43 -14.72
N GLN A 212 -20.85 -9.31 -13.80
CA GLN A 212 -21.46 -8.90 -12.55
C GLN A 212 -20.40 -8.24 -11.65
N SER A 213 -20.48 -6.92 -11.54
CA SER A 213 -19.63 -6.15 -10.64
C SER A 213 -20.11 -6.30 -9.20
N GLN A 214 -19.15 -6.45 -8.28
CA GLN A 214 -19.34 -6.42 -6.85
C GLN A 214 -18.68 -5.18 -6.26
N THR A 215 -19.19 -4.73 -5.12
CA THR A 215 -18.65 -3.57 -4.39
C THR A 215 -18.09 -4.04 -3.05
N ILE A 216 -16.90 -3.57 -2.68
CA ILE A 216 -16.32 -3.79 -1.36
C ILE A 216 -16.96 -2.80 -0.39
N ASP A 217 -17.85 -3.31 0.46
CA ASP A 217 -18.73 -2.52 1.31
C ASP A 217 -18.67 -2.92 2.79
N SER A 218 -17.80 -3.85 3.16
CA SER A 218 -17.51 -4.13 4.56
C SER A 218 -16.03 -4.45 4.75
N TYR A 219 -15.61 -4.70 5.99
CA TYR A 219 -14.30 -5.26 6.28
C TYR A 219 -14.45 -6.55 7.10
N CYS A 220 -13.43 -7.39 7.05
CA CYS A 220 -13.32 -8.63 7.81
C CYS A 220 -12.43 -8.37 9.03
N ALA A 221 -12.96 -8.63 10.23
CA ALA A 221 -12.21 -8.49 11.49
C ALA A 221 -11.17 -9.61 11.65
N ASP A 222 -10.16 -9.43 12.51
CA ASP A 222 -9.04 -10.37 12.61
C ASP A 222 -9.44 -11.75 13.16
N ASP A 223 -10.51 -11.81 13.95
CA ASP A 223 -11.11 -13.04 14.50
C ASP A 223 -11.90 -13.83 13.43
N GLU A 224 -12.48 -13.13 12.46
CA GLU A 224 -13.15 -13.72 11.29
C GLU A 224 -12.16 -14.08 10.16
N LEU A 225 -10.97 -13.48 10.16
CA LEU A 225 -9.95 -13.66 9.14
C LEU A 225 -9.17 -14.97 9.35
N THR A 226 -9.83 -16.10 9.10
CA THR A 226 -9.22 -17.44 9.16
C THR A 226 -8.33 -17.76 7.95
N ALA A 227 -7.44 -18.75 8.08
CA ALA A 227 -6.68 -19.28 6.94
C ALA A 227 -7.61 -19.76 5.80
N GLY A 228 -7.13 -19.65 4.56
CA GLY A 228 -7.88 -20.07 3.38
C GLY A 228 -7.91 -19.02 2.26
N PRO A 229 -8.79 -19.21 1.26
CA PRO A 229 -8.73 -18.43 0.03
C PRO A 229 -9.08 -16.95 0.25
N LEU A 230 -8.39 -16.10 -0.50
CA LEU A 230 -8.58 -14.67 -0.66
C LEU A 230 -8.45 -14.29 -2.14
N SER A 231 -8.94 -13.11 -2.50
CA SER A 231 -8.69 -12.49 -3.81
C SER A 231 -7.98 -11.16 -3.63
N ILE A 232 -6.92 -10.92 -4.39
CA ILE A 232 -6.26 -9.62 -4.50
C ILE A 232 -6.93 -8.88 -5.66
N VAL A 233 -7.42 -7.67 -5.40
CA VAL A 233 -8.11 -6.84 -6.40
C VAL A 233 -7.06 -6.00 -7.12
N MET A 234 -6.62 -6.45 -8.31
CA MET A 234 -5.57 -5.79 -9.08
C MET A 234 -6.04 -4.55 -9.81
N ASP A 235 -7.29 -4.57 -10.27
CA ASP A 235 -8.04 -3.50 -10.91
C ASP A 235 -9.55 -3.84 -10.84
N GLY A 236 -10.43 -3.04 -11.46
CA GLY A 236 -11.87 -3.27 -11.47
C GLY A 236 -12.36 -4.54 -12.20
N SER A 237 -11.48 -5.24 -12.90
CA SER A 237 -11.77 -6.43 -13.73
C SER A 237 -10.89 -7.64 -13.43
N THR A 238 -9.75 -7.45 -12.79
CA THR A 238 -8.74 -8.46 -12.56
C THR A 238 -8.64 -8.82 -11.08
N LEU A 239 -8.84 -10.10 -10.78
CA LEU A 239 -8.60 -10.68 -9.46
C LEU A 239 -7.47 -11.71 -9.52
N LEU A 240 -6.51 -11.60 -8.61
CA LEU A 240 -5.53 -12.68 -8.38
C LEU A 240 -5.95 -13.51 -7.19
N ARG A 241 -5.82 -14.84 -7.31
CA ARG A 241 -6.08 -15.75 -6.20
C ARG A 241 -4.88 -15.79 -5.26
N ALA A 242 -5.16 -15.69 -3.96
CA ALA A 242 -4.20 -15.89 -2.90
C ALA A 242 -4.82 -16.77 -1.81
N SER A 243 -3.98 -17.29 -0.91
CA SER A 243 -4.41 -18.02 0.27
C SER A 243 -3.75 -17.41 1.50
N LEU A 244 -4.54 -17.08 2.50
CA LEU A 244 -4.03 -16.66 3.80
C LEU A 244 -3.49 -17.88 4.54
N VAL A 245 -2.26 -17.77 5.01
CA VAL A 245 -1.64 -18.75 5.90
C VAL A 245 -2.01 -18.40 7.35
N SER A 246 -2.30 -19.38 8.18
CA SER A 246 -2.77 -19.18 9.57
C SER A 246 -1.74 -18.52 10.51
N ARG A 247 -0.55 -18.17 10.01
CA ARG A 247 0.57 -17.70 10.80
C ARG A 247 0.60 -16.17 10.83
N GLU A 248 0.61 -15.62 12.05
CA GLU A 248 0.96 -14.23 12.30
C GLU A 248 2.48 -14.09 12.37
N ILE A 249 3.00 -13.00 11.80
CA ILE A 249 4.42 -12.68 11.77
C ILE A 249 4.58 -11.25 12.29
N TYR A 250 5.68 -10.98 12.97
CA TYR A 250 6.00 -9.63 13.46
C TYR A 250 7.13 -9.05 12.63
N TRP A 251 6.85 -7.95 11.94
CA TRP A 251 7.85 -7.20 11.23
C TRP A 251 8.46 -6.16 12.15
N THR A 252 9.75 -6.32 12.46
CA THR A 252 10.48 -5.36 13.30
C THR A 252 11.02 -4.22 12.46
N LEU A 253 10.61 -3.00 12.80
CA LEU A 253 11.08 -1.76 12.21
C LEU A 253 12.43 -1.34 12.82
N PRO A 254 13.21 -0.47 12.16
CA PRO A 254 14.47 0.05 12.70
C PRO A 254 14.33 0.79 14.05
N THR A 255 13.12 1.21 14.45
CA THR A 255 12.81 1.78 15.77
C THR A 255 12.72 0.74 16.89
N ASN A 256 12.94 -0.55 16.61
CA ASN A 256 12.58 -1.69 17.46
C ASN A 256 11.07 -1.79 17.74
N THR A 257 10.25 -1.13 16.93
CA THR A 257 8.80 -1.29 16.98
C THR A 257 8.38 -2.45 16.09
N THR A 258 7.40 -3.23 16.49
CA THR A 258 6.88 -4.33 15.69
C THR A 258 5.54 -3.99 15.06
N ILE A 259 5.37 -4.35 13.79
CA ILE A 259 4.10 -4.37 13.10
C ILE A 259 3.68 -5.83 12.95
N ARG A 260 2.50 -6.18 13.43
CA ARG A 260 1.93 -7.50 13.16
C ARG A 260 1.46 -7.54 11.70
N ILE A 261 1.90 -8.55 10.97
CA ILE A 261 1.58 -8.82 9.57
C ILE A 261 1.16 -10.29 9.40
N ARG A 262 0.51 -10.61 8.28
CA ARG A 262 0.16 -11.99 7.93
C ARG A 262 0.72 -12.39 6.57
N LYS A 263 1.07 -13.67 6.42
CA LYS A 263 1.60 -14.23 5.17
C LYS A 263 0.45 -14.68 4.27
N ILE A 264 0.55 -14.33 2.99
CA ILE A 264 -0.28 -14.91 1.92
C ILE A 264 0.59 -15.67 0.93
N GLU A 265 0.02 -16.72 0.35
CA GLU A 265 0.60 -17.53 -0.70
C GLU A 265 -0.17 -17.34 -2.00
N LEU A 266 0.56 -17.29 -3.11
CA LEU A 266 0.02 -17.09 -4.44
C LEU A 266 0.42 -18.25 -5.35
N LYS A 267 -0.12 -18.28 -6.57
CA LYS A 267 0.37 -19.20 -7.61
C LYS A 267 1.66 -18.71 -8.26
N THR A 268 1.80 -17.38 -8.38
CA THR A 268 2.93 -16.72 -9.03
C THR A 268 3.42 -15.56 -8.17
N PRO A 269 4.72 -15.21 -8.25
CA PRO A 269 5.23 -14.02 -7.58
C PRO A 269 4.51 -12.75 -8.01
N LEU A 270 4.27 -11.86 -7.05
CA LEU A 270 3.71 -10.53 -7.34
C LEU A 270 4.76 -9.66 -8.04
N ALA A 271 4.32 -8.94 -9.07
CA ALA A 271 5.14 -7.96 -9.77
C ALA A 271 5.52 -6.76 -8.88
N HIS A 272 6.50 -5.98 -9.32
CA HIS A 272 6.82 -4.70 -8.71
C HIS A 272 5.60 -3.77 -8.75
N GLY A 273 5.44 -2.92 -7.72
CA GLY A 273 4.34 -1.96 -7.63
C GLY A 273 2.97 -2.59 -7.42
N THR A 274 2.92 -3.68 -6.66
CA THR A 274 1.69 -4.34 -6.18
C THR A 274 1.38 -4.05 -4.72
N ASN A 275 2.27 -3.36 -4.01
CA ASN A 275 1.99 -2.90 -2.66
C ASN A 275 0.84 -1.88 -2.68
N GLY A 276 0.03 -1.88 -1.63
CA GLY A 276 -1.18 -1.08 -1.51
C GLY A 276 -2.44 -1.77 -2.05
N LEU A 277 -2.33 -2.88 -2.79
CA LEU A 277 -3.49 -3.63 -3.26
C LEU A 277 -4.30 -4.22 -2.10
N TRP A 278 -5.63 -4.15 -2.23
CA TRP A 278 -6.55 -4.74 -1.26
C TRP A 278 -6.78 -6.22 -1.52
N LEU A 279 -6.94 -6.95 -0.41
CA LEU A 279 -7.41 -8.31 -0.37
C LEU A 279 -8.86 -8.36 0.08
N VAL A 280 -9.62 -9.25 -0.53
CA VAL A 280 -11.02 -9.46 -0.23
C VAL A 280 -11.37 -10.93 -0.03
N ARG A 281 -12.40 -11.16 0.80
CA ARG A 281 -13.14 -12.41 0.90
C ARG A 281 -14.60 -12.10 0.65
N GLY A 282 -15.13 -12.52 -0.50
CA GLY A 282 -16.41 -12.00 -0.98
C GLY A 282 -16.31 -10.49 -1.22
N THR A 283 -17.19 -9.71 -0.59
CA THR A 283 -17.21 -8.23 -0.65
C THR A 283 -16.53 -7.56 0.55
N SER A 284 -15.89 -8.32 1.42
CA SER A 284 -15.26 -7.77 2.63
C SER A 284 -13.77 -7.50 2.42
N PHE A 285 -13.33 -6.28 2.73
CA PHE A 285 -11.92 -5.89 2.80
C PHE A 285 -11.22 -6.63 3.95
N CYS A 286 -10.23 -7.46 3.63
CA CYS A 286 -9.50 -8.28 4.60
C CYS A 286 -8.14 -7.69 5.00
N GLY A 287 -7.55 -6.87 4.14
CA GLY A 287 -6.22 -6.31 4.38
C GLY A 287 -5.56 -5.79 3.12
N MET A 288 -4.36 -5.25 3.27
CA MET A 288 -3.61 -4.59 2.21
C MET A 288 -2.22 -5.20 2.08
N VAL A 289 -1.77 -5.43 0.84
CA VAL A 289 -0.40 -5.89 0.56
C VAL A 289 0.57 -4.79 0.97
N VAL A 290 1.50 -5.11 1.88
CA VAL A 290 2.55 -4.18 2.32
C VAL A 290 3.94 -4.63 1.88
N ALA A 291 4.07 -5.90 1.48
CA ALA A 291 5.34 -6.48 1.12
C ALA A 291 5.14 -7.61 0.12
N ARG A 292 6.07 -7.71 -0.83
CA ARG A 292 6.27 -8.92 -1.65
C ARG A 292 7.65 -9.50 -1.36
N VAL A 293 7.78 -10.81 -1.51
CA VAL A 293 9.09 -11.46 -1.57
C VAL A 293 9.48 -11.57 -3.04
N PRO A 294 10.58 -10.95 -3.51
CA PRO A 294 11.02 -11.08 -4.90
C PRO A 294 11.16 -12.55 -5.29
N GLU A 295 10.70 -12.91 -6.48
CA GLU A 295 10.80 -14.26 -7.08
C GLU A 295 10.06 -15.38 -6.34
N CYS A 296 9.56 -15.14 -5.13
CA CYS A 296 8.73 -16.09 -4.39
C CYS A 296 7.23 -15.77 -4.53
N PRO A 297 6.35 -16.79 -4.61
CA PRO A 297 4.90 -16.61 -4.64
C PRO A 297 4.34 -16.31 -3.24
N ILE A 298 4.99 -15.40 -2.51
CA ILE A 298 4.69 -15.04 -1.13
C ILE A 298 4.62 -13.51 -1.02
N ALA A 299 3.64 -13.05 -0.26
CA ALA A 299 3.51 -11.64 0.11
C ALA A 299 3.07 -11.52 1.57
N TYR A 300 3.19 -10.32 2.12
CA TYR A 300 2.74 -10.01 3.46
C TYR A 300 1.72 -8.88 3.43
N ILE A 301 0.73 -9.01 4.33
CA ILE A 301 -0.39 -8.08 4.44
C ILE A 301 -0.46 -7.51 5.86
N ILE A 302 -0.98 -6.30 5.96
CA ILE A 302 -1.58 -5.80 7.20
C ILE A 302 -3.09 -5.99 7.07
N THR A 303 -3.74 -6.43 8.16
CA THR A 303 -5.18 -6.69 8.13
C THR A 303 -6.00 -5.41 8.12
N ALA A 304 -7.25 -5.53 7.65
CA ALA A 304 -8.18 -4.42 7.60
C ALA A 304 -8.44 -3.81 8.99
N GLU A 305 -8.63 -4.65 10.00
CA GLU A 305 -8.86 -4.21 11.38
C GLU A 305 -7.68 -3.42 11.94
N GLN A 306 -6.44 -3.90 11.71
CA GLN A 306 -5.23 -3.18 12.14
C GLN A 306 -5.14 -1.78 11.51
N ILE A 307 -5.46 -1.67 10.22
CA ILE A 307 -5.49 -0.40 9.49
C ILE A 307 -6.56 0.53 10.07
N ILE A 308 -7.79 0.04 10.22
CA ILE A 308 -8.92 0.83 10.71
C ILE A 308 -8.68 1.30 12.15
N ASN A 309 -8.13 0.45 13.02
CA ASN A 309 -7.79 0.82 14.39
C ASN A 309 -6.64 1.82 14.45
N GLY A 310 -5.64 1.70 13.56
CA GLY A 310 -4.57 2.70 13.42
C GLY A 310 -5.06 4.09 13.06
N MET A 311 -6.15 4.20 12.28
CA MET A 311 -6.78 5.49 11.94
C MET A 311 -7.43 6.19 13.12
N ALA A 312 -7.92 5.47 14.12
CA ALA A 312 -8.52 6.07 15.31
C ALA A 312 -7.47 6.79 16.19
N MET A 313 -6.23 6.32 16.13
CA MET A 313 -5.15 6.74 17.01
C MET A 313 -4.24 7.81 16.39
N SER A 314 -4.30 7.98 15.08
CA SER A 314 -3.59 9.06 14.42
C SER A 314 -4.34 10.36 14.69
N ASP A 315 -3.69 11.34 15.32
CA ASP A 315 -4.16 12.72 15.24
C ASP A 315 -4.04 13.12 13.76
N LEU A 316 -5.14 13.00 13.00
CA LEU A 316 -5.22 13.30 11.56
C LEU A 316 -5.15 14.82 11.34
N ARG A 317 -4.09 15.45 11.83
CA ARG A 317 -3.78 16.83 11.53
C ARG A 317 -3.20 16.85 10.12
N PRO A 318 -3.73 17.69 9.21
CA PRO A 318 -3.14 17.88 7.89
C PRO A 318 -1.67 18.22 8.07
N VAL A 319 -0.80 17.33 7.60
CA VAL A 319 0.63 17.52 7.81
C VAL A 319 1.12 18.55 6.82
N GLY A 320 1.63 19.68 7.33
CA GLY A 320 2.07 20.82 6.52
C GLY A 320 1.45 22.16 6.92
N VAL A 321 0.46 22.18 7.82
CA VAL A 321 0.06 23.43 8.49
C VAL A 321 0.96 23.62 9.71
N GLU A 322 2.18 24.13 9.49
CA GLU A 322 2.85 24.84 10.58
C GLU A 322 1.89 25.95 11.02
N ARG A 323 1.32 25.85 12.22
CA ARG A 323 0.71 27.01 12.85
C ARG A 323 1.81 28.06 12.88
N SER A 324 1.66 29.11 12.10
CA SER A 324 2.43 30.32 12.31
C SER A 324 2.31 30.64 13.80
N ARG A 325 3.44 30.68 14.52
CA ARG A 325 3.53 30.99 15.96
C ARG A 325 2.79 32.28 16.40
N LYS A 326 2.20 33.02 15.47
CA LYS A 326 1.37 34.20 15.74
C LYS A 326 0.05 33.86 16.43
N ASP A 327 -0.56 32.71 16.19
CA ASP A 327 -1.89 32.43 16.79
C ASP A 327 -1.84 32.00 18.26
N GLU A 328 -0.73 31.43 18.74
CA GLU A 328 -0.55 31.10 20.17
C GLU A 328 -0.27 32.33 21.04
N SER A 329 0.10 33.46 20.44
CA SER A 329 0.36 34.70 21.20
C SER A 329 -0.91 35.49 21.54
N VAL A 330 -2.05 35.19 20.91
CA VAL A 330 -3.31 35.89 21.17
C VAL A 330 -4.04 35.28 22.38
N GLU A 331 -4.04 33.97 22.54
CA GLU A 331 -4.72 33.30 23.67
C GLU A 331 -4.07 33.56 25.04
N MET A 332 -2.75 33.76 25.12
CA MET A 332 -2.08 34.09 26.40
C MET A 332 -2.21 35.56 26.83
N SER A 333 -2.81 36.43 26.01
CA SER A 333 -2.90 37.87 26.32
C SER A 333 -4.23 38.32 26.93
N MET A 334 -5.23 37.43 27.03
CA MET A 334 -6.55 37.78 27.60
C MET A 334 -6.74 37.46 29.09
N GLU A 335 -5.84 36.70 29.75
CA GLU A 335 -6.02 36.29 31.15
C GLU A 335 -5.43 37.24 32.22
N ARG A 336 -4.96 38.45 31.87
CA ARG A 336 -4.20 39.30 32.82
C ARG A 336 -4.83 40.63 33.24
N ASN A 337 -6.12 40.85 33.02
CA ASN A 337 -6.72 42.15 33.32
C ASN A 337 -8.06 42.12 34.07
N GLU A 338 -8.14 41.37 35.17
CA GLU A 338 -9.15 41.61 36.20
C GLU A 338 -8.52 41.48 37.59
N GLY A 339 -8.23 42.61 38.24
CA GLY A 339 -7.78 42.60 39.63
C GLY A 339 -6.95 43.79 40.09
N ARG A 340 -7.50 45.01 40.04
CA ARG A 340 -7.08 46.10 40.94
C ARG A 340 -8.17 47.15 41.10
N SER A 341 -9.00 46.95 42.11
CA SER A 341 -9.84 47.98 42.72
C SER A 341 -9.92 47.65 44.20
N GLY A 342 -9.21 48.44 45.01
CA GLY A 342 -9.02 48.27 46.44
C GLY A 342 -7.91 49.22 46.89
#